data_AF-A0A940FQE4-F1
#
_entry.id   AF-A0A940FQE4-F1
#
_cell.length_a   1.000
_cell.length_b   1.000
_cell.length_c   1.000
_cell.angle_alpha   90.00
_cell.angle_beta   90.00
_cell.angle_gamma   90.00
#
_symmetry.space_group_name_H-M   'P 1'
#
loop_
_entity.id
_entity.type
_entity.pdbx_description
1 polymer ?
#
loop_
_entity_poly.entity_id
_entity_poly.type
_entity_poly.pdbx_seq_one_letter_code
_entity_poly.pdbx_strand_id
1 'polypeptide(L)' 'MKILLQLVAMLTLTPGISNKLHSQQKKVLIISTNVDSLQGDANGTFLMEIAYPLLEFAKAGIEVEVLTPNGGKAAIYH' A
#
# COMPACT_ATOMS: atom_id res chain seq x y z
N MET A 1 -7.63 28.44 -48.83
CA MET A 1 -6.72 27.57 -48.06
C MET A 1 -6.60 27.90 -46.56
N LYS A 2 -6.81 29.15 -46.11
CA LYS A 2 -6.66 29.51 -44.67
C LYS A 2 -7.66 28.83 -43.72
N ILE A 3 -8.91 28.63 -44.16
CA ILE A 3 -9.97 28.00 -43.33
C ILE A 3 -9.71 26.50 -43.13
N LEU A 4 -9.18 25.82 -44.14
CA LEU A 4 -8.83 24.39 -44.05
C LEU A 4 -7.68 24.17 -43.05
N LEU A 5 -6.71 25.10 -43.01
CA LEU A 5 -5.60 25.06 -42.07
C LEU A 5 -6.05 25.31 -40.62
N GLN A 6 -7.06 26.16 -40.41
CA GLN A 6 -7.63 26.43 -39.08
C GLN A 6 -8.42 25.23 -38.53
N LEU A 7 -9.16 24.50 -39.38
CA LEU A 7 -9.89 23.30 -38.98
C LEU A 7 -8.94 22.13 -38.61
N VAL A 8 -7.84 21.98 -39.35
CA VAL A 8 -6.82 20.96 -39.04
C VAL A 8 -6.05 21.28 -37.74
N ALA A 9 -5.78 22.56 -37.48
CA ALA A 9 -5.18 23.00 -36.22
C ALA A 9 -6.09 22.73 -35.01
N MET A 10 -7.41 22.88 -35.16
CA MET A 10 -8.35 22.66 -34.05
C MET A 10 -8.52 21.18 -33.69
N LEU A 11 -8.28 20.26 -34.64
CA LEU A 11 -8.38 18.81 -34.42
C LEU A 11 -7.13 18.20 -33.74
N THR A 12 -5.99 18.89 -33.80
CA THR A 12 -4.71 18.41 -33.23
C THR A 12 -4.43 18.92 -31.81
N LEU A 13 -5.31 19.76 -31.27
CA LEU A 13 -5.14 20.44 -29.97
C LEU A 13 -6.08 19.94 -28.88
N THR A 14 -6.76 18.79 -29.07
CA THR A 14 -7.45 18.17 -27.94
C THR A 14 -6.39 17.56 -27.02
N PRO A 15 -6.14 18.11 -25.81
CA PRO A 15 -5.37 17.38 -24.83
C PRO A 15 -6.16 16.09 -24.59
N GLY A 16 -5.59 14.97 -25.02
CA GLY A 16 -6.18 13.66 -24.81
C GLY A 16 -6.61 13.61 -23.37
N ILE A 17 -7.91 13.38 -23.16
CA ILE A 17 -8.46 13.06 -21.84
C ILE A 17 -7.79 11.75 -21.48
N SER A 18 -6.60 11.86 -20.89
CA SER A 18 -5.92 10.76 -20.25
C SER A 18 -6.84 10.41 -19.11
N ASN A 19 -7.70 9.41 -19.33
CA ASN A 19 -8.26 8.64 -18.27
C ASN A 19 -7.06 8.09 -17.50
N LYS A 20 -6.56 8.87 -16.53
CA LYS A 20 -5.78 8.34 -15.43
C LYS A 20 -6.74 7.39 -14.74
N LEU A 21 -6.81 6.15 -15.24
CA LEU A 21 -7.26 5.03 -14.45
C LEU A 21 -6.39 5.12 -13.20
N HIS A 22 -6.99 5.58 -12.12
CA HIS A 22 -6.37 5.58 -10.82
C HIS A 22 -6.16 4.10 -10.52
N SER A 23 -4.97 3.58 -10.83
CA SER A 23 -4.60 2.23 -10.47
C SER A 23 -4.73 2.18 -8.95
N GLN A 24 -5.73 1.46 -8.46
CA GLN A 24 -5.95 1.36 -7.02
C GLN A 24 -4.71 0.71 -6.42
N GLN A 25 -3.91 1.50 -5.70
CA GLN A 25 -2.72 1.01 -5.04
C GLN A 25 -3.15 -0.04 -4.00
N LYS A 26 -2.62 -1.25 -4.15
CA LYS A 26 -2.88 -2.34 -3.20
C LYS A 26 -2.18 -2.01 -1.88
N LYS A 27 -2.88 -2.26 -0.77
CA LYS A 27 -2.36 -2.14 0.58
C LYS A 27 -2.50 -3.47 1.32
N VAL A 28 -1.62 -3.72 2.27
CA VAL A 28 -1.67 -4.87 3.18
C VAL A 28 -1.86 -4.37 4.60
N LEU A 29 -2.78 -5.00 5.33
CA LEU A 29 -2.96 -4.78 6.76
C LEU A 29 -2.50 -6.03 7.50
N ILE A 30 -1.53 -5.87 8.39
CA ILE A 30 -1.09 -6.91 9.33
C ILE A 30 -1.70 -6.58 10.69
N ILE A 31 -2.42 -7.55 11.26
CA ILE A 31 -2.97 -7.45 12.61
C ILE A 31 -2.10 -8.29 13.54
N SER A 32 -1.47 -7.64 14.51
CA SER A 32 -0.55 -8.22 15.47
C SER A 32 -1.14 -8.18 16.88
N THR A 33 -0.77 -9.11 17.75
CA THR A 33 -1.26 -9.11 19.13
C THR A 33 -0.62 -7.99 19.97
N ASN A 34 -1.36 -7.46 20.94
CA ASN A 34 -0.82 -6.63 22.03
C ASN A 34 -0.35 -7.47 23.22
N VAL A 35 -0.68 -8.77 23.25
CA VAL A 35 -0.46 -9.66 24.39
C VAL A 35 0.96 -10.22 24.33
N ASP A 36 1.76 -9.92 25.36
CA ASP A 36 3.18 -10.30 25.49
C ASP A 36 3.41 -11.57 26.31
N SER A 37 2.34 -12.22 26.75
CA SER A 37 2.41 -13.44 27.56
C SER A 37 1.16 -14.31 27.41
N LEU A 38 1.34 -15.62 27.50
CA LEU A 38 0.26 -16.59 27.51
C LEU A 38 0.55 -17.64 28.57
N GLN A 39 -0.34 -17.79 29.55
CA GLN A 39 -0.17 -18.73 30.68
C GLN A 39 1.12 -18.53 31.50
N GLY A 40 1.65 -17.30 31.55
CA GLY A 40 2.87 -16.97 32.29
C GLY A 40 4.15 -17.06 31.46
N ASP A 41 4.10 -17.65 30.27
CA ASP A 41 5.23 -17.68 29.35
C ASP A 41 5.22 -16.46 28.43
N ALA A 42 6.40 -15.95 28.10
CA ALA A 42 6.57 -14.87 27.13
C ALA A 42 6.01 -15.32 25.77
N ASN A 43 5.18 -14.48 25.16
CA ASN A 43 4.53 -14.76 23.88
C ASN A 43 4.34 -13.44 23.10
N GLY A 44 3.87 -13.52 21.86
CA GLY A 44 3.59 -12.35 21.05
C GLY A 44 3.56 -12.73 19.58
N THR A 45 3.81 -11.76 18.71
CA THR A 45 4.06 -12.06 17.32
C THR A 45 5.56 -12.29 17.09
N PHE A 46 5.90 -13.41 16.46
CA PHE A 46 7.28 -13.74 16.19
C PHE A 46 7.86 -12.79 15.15
N LEU A 47 9.01 -12.18 15.45
CA LEU A 47 9.57 -11.11 14.63
C LEU A 47 9.74 -11.53 13.16
N MET A 48 10.25 -12.74 12.91
CA MET A 48 10.52 -13.18 11.54
C MET A 48 9.24 -13.43 10.74
N GLU A 49 8.13 -13.79 11.38
CA GLU A 49 6.82 -13.97 10.72
C GLU A 49 6.25 -12.66 10.18
N ILE A 50 6.58 -11.51 10.80
CA ILE A 50 6.20 -10.19 10.30
C ILE A 50 7.28 -9.60 9.40
N ALA A 51 8.55 -9.70 9.78
CA ALA A 51 9.65 -9.01 9.12
C ALA A 51 9.88 -9.50 7.68
N TYR A 52 9.80 -10.81 7.43
CA TYR A 52 9.96 -11.36 6.08
C TYR A 52 8.87 -10.85 5.12
N PRO A 53 7.57 -10.98 5.43
CA PRO A 53 6.51 -10.43 4.58
C PRO A 53 6.63 -8.92 4.38
N LEU A 54 6.94 -8.16 5.44
CA LEU A 54 7.12 -6.70 5.34
C LEU A 54 8.18 -6.34 4.30
N LEU A 55 9.32 -7.04 4.31
CA LEU A 55 10.39 -6.81 3.36
C LEU A 55 9.96 -7.10 1.92
N GLU A 56 9.26 -8.20 1.68
CA GLU A 56 8.79 -8.58 0.34
C GLU A 56 7.71 -7.62 -0.20
N PHE A 57 6.79 -7.18 0.66
CA PHE A 57 5.79 -6.17 0.27
C PHE A 57 6.43 -4.81 -0.03
N ALA A 58 7.40 -4.38 0.78
CA ALA A 58 8.14 -3.15 0.53
C ALA A 58 8.90 -3.19 -0.81
N LYS A 59 9.56 -4.31 -1.14
CA LYS A 59 10.22 -4.52 -2.44
C LYS A 59 9.25 -4.44 -3.62
N ALA A 60 8.00 -4.86 -3.42
CA ALA A 60 6.94 -4.81 -4.42
C ALA A 60 6.26 -3.42 -4.53
N GLY A 61 6.67 -2.43 -3.72
CA GLY A 61 6.01 -1.11 -3.68
C GLY A 61 4.61 -1.15 -3.06
N ILE A 62 4.31 -2.17 -2.27
CA ILE A 62 3.03 -2.33 -1.57
C ILE A 62 3.14 -1.67 -0.20
N GLU A 63 2.20 -0.79 0.09
CA GLU A 63 2.09 -0.15 1.40
C GLU A 63 1.59 -1.17 2.43
N VAL A 64 2.26 -1.24 3.58
CA VAL A 64 1.88 -2.13 4.68
C VAL A 64 1.62 -1.32 5.93
N GLU A 65 0.47 -1.56 6.56
CA GLU A 65 0.13 -1.03 7.86
C GLU A 65 0.12 -2.17 8.88
N VAL A 66 0.71 -1.95 10.05
CA VAL A 66 0.66 -2.90 11.17
C VAL A 66 -0.19 -2.30 12.27
N LEU A 67 -1.28 -2.99 12.62
CA LEU A 67 -2.20 -2.59 13.67
C LEU A 67 -2.29 -3.67 14.74
N THR A 68 -2.86 -3.28 15.86
CA THR A 68 -3.13 -4.16 16.99
C THR A 68 -4.58 -3.95 17.45
N PRO A 69 -5.27 -4.98 17.99
CA PRO A 69 -6.69 -4.86 18.35
C PRO A 69 -7.01 -3.70 19.29
N ASN A 70 -6.13 -3.40 20.23
CA ASN A 70 -6.32 -2.33 21.22
C ASN A 70 -5.59 -1.03 20.86
N GLY A 71 -5.00 -0.96 19.66
CA GLY A 71 -4.04 0.09 19.32
C GLY A 71 -2.73 -0.02 20.12
N GLY A 72 -1.82 0.92 19.91
CA GLY A 72 -0.52 0.91 20.57
C GLY A 72 0.42 -0.18 20.04
N LYS A 73 1.44 -0.53 20.84
CA LYS A 73 2.54 -1.39 20.39
C LYS A 73 2.10 -2.85 20.23
N ALA A 74 2.56 -3.47 19.16
CA ALA A 74 2.54 -4.92 19.00
C ALA A 74 3.49 -5.55 20.02
N ALA A 75 3.07 -6.66 20.63
CA ALA A 75 3.97 -7.52 21.38
C ALA A 75 4.79 -8.34 20.38
N ILE A 76 6.10 -8.14 20.37
CA ILE A 76 7.04 -8.80 19.46
C ILE A 76 8.03 -9.61 20.30
N TYR A 77 8.25 -10.87 19.91
CA TYR A 77 9.27 -11.72 20.50
C TYR A 77 10.20 -12.29 19.42
N HIS A 78 11.38 -12.76 19.84
CA HIS A 78 12.48 -13.21 18.99
C HIS A 78 13.16 -14.44 19.59
#